data_AF-A0A7L3G1U2-F1
#
_entry.id   AF-A0A7L3G1U2-F1
#
_cell.length_a   1.000
_cell.length_b   1.000
_cell.length_c   1.000
_cell.angle_alpha   90.00
_cell.angle_beta   90.00
_cell.angle_gamma   90.00
#
_symmetry.space_group_name_H-M   'P 1'
#
loop_
_entity.id
_entity.type
_entity.pdbx_description
1 polymer ?
#
loop_
_entity_poly.entity_id
_entity_poly.type
_entity_poly.pdbx_seq_one_letter_code
_entity_poly.pdbx_strand_id
1 'polypeptide(L)'
;TEFNVSCRYGGVFHVDKNGRYSLTRSEAVELCRALNSTLATLEQLGRAHELGFETCRYGFVVGNIVIPRINPYHLCAANHTGIYKLATNTTGRYDAYCYNETETREKTCEPIQRLDDSFFSNPDEIVIDNADGSRYNADGTRHSGESSTSGADDENVGSGSTHETTPMDTSIRRSSPSYYGSATPVSQLPDHSSGGGEKEIPRKDSDDEVSPVSPDNFLVTTDDYPESDGGQYPASTS
;
A
#
# COMPACT_ATOMS: atom_id res chain seq x y z
N THR A 1 19.88 0.44 2.90
CA THR A 1 18.51 0.59 2.35
C THR A 1 17.73 -0.69 2.53
N GLU A 2 16.52 -0.64 3.07
CA GLU A 2 15.67 -1.81 3.28
C GLU A 2 14.44 -1.77 2.38
N PHE A 3 14.11 -2.90 1.75
CA PHE A 3 12.89 -3.09 0.96
C PHE A 3 12.01 -4.17 1.60
N ASN A 4 10.82 -3.81 2.06
CA ASN A 4 9.85 -4.77 2.58
C ASN A 4 8.96 -5.26 1.44
N VAL A 5 8.89 -6.57 1.24
CA VAL A 5 8.20 -7.21 0.12
C VAL A 5 7.10 -8.15 0.61
N SER A 6 5.89 -8.00 0.06
CA SER A 6 4.77 -8.88 0.38
C SER A 6 4.80 -10.22 -0.36
N CYS A 7 3.92 -11.14 0.03
CA CYS A 7 3.55 -12.24 -0.86
C CYS A 7 3.01 -11.70 -2.20
N ARG A 8 3.12 -12.53 -3.25
CA ARG A 8 2.53 -12.27 -4.57
C ARG A 8 1.14 -12.88 -4.65
N TYR A 9 0.20 -12.17 -5.25
CA TYR A 9 -1.16 -12.61 -5.55
C TYR A 9 -1.42 -12.40 -7.03
N GLY A 10 -1.58 -13.47 -7.81
CA GLY A 10 -1.67 -13.40 -9.27
C GLY A 10 -0.54 -12.56 -9.87
N GLY A 11 0.69 -12.76 -9.38
CA GLY A 11 1.89 -12.01 -9.76
C GLY A 11 2.06 -10.62 -9.13
N VAL A 12 1.03 -10.02 -8.52
CA VAL A 12 1.12 -8.68 -7.89
C VAL A 12 1.64 -8.75 -6.46
N PHE A 13 2.56 -7.87 -6.09
CA PHE A 13 3.04 -7.69 -4.72
C PHE A 13 3.27 -6.21 -4.40
N HIS A 14 3.23 -5.89 -3.11
CA HIS A 14 3.59 -4.58 -2.57
C HIS A 14 5.07 -4.57 -2.20
N VAL A 15 5.72 -3.42 -2.42
CA VAL A 15 7.06 -3.14 -1.93
C VAL A 15 7.14 -1.72 -1.37
N ASP A 16 7.71 -1.57 -0.17
CA ASP A 16 8.06 -0.28 0.42
C ASP A 16 9.57 -0.15 0.65
N LYS A 17 10.03 1.10 0.78
CA LYS A 17 11.42 1.44 1.09
C LYS A 17 11.51 2.02 2.50
N ASN A 18 12.31 1.38 3.35
CA ASN A 18 12.61 1.78 4.72
C ASN A 18 11.36 1.96 5.62
N GLY A 19 10.25 1.24 5.34
CA GLY A 19 9.01 1.33 6.12
C GLY A 19 8.23 2.63 5.93
N ARG A 20 8.64 3.51 5.00
CA ARG A 20 8.09 4.86 4.83
C ARG A 20 7.73 5.11 3.37
N TYR A 21 6.71 5.94 3.16
CA TYR A 21 6.40 6.51 1.85
C TYR A 21 7.56 7.36 1.36
N SER A 22 8.36 6.78 0.48
CA SER A 22 9.66 7.34 0.12
C SER A 22 10.04 7.12 -1.34
N LEU A 23 9.19 6.50 -2.15
CA LEU A 23 9.43 6.36 -3.58
C LEU A 23 8.76 7.49 -4.35
N THR A 24 9.42 8.05 -5.36
CA THR A 24 8.74 8.74 -6.46
C THR A 24 8.17 7.72 -7.45
N ARG A 25 7.34 8.16 -8.40
CA ARG A 25 6.85 7.26 -9.46
C ARG A 25 7.98 6.66 -10.30
N SER A 26 9.01 7.43 -10.63
CA SER A 26 10.16 6.92 -11.40
C SER A 26 10.96 5.89 -10.61
N GLU A 27 11.23 6.17 -9.33
CA GLU A 27 11.90 5.23 -8.43
C GLU A 27 11.08 3.95 -8.24
N ALA A 28 9.74 4.04 -8.19
CA ALA A 28 8.88 2.87 -8.12
C ALA A 28 8.95 2.00 -9.39
N VAL A 29 9.02 2.61 -10.58
CA VAL A 29 9.24 1.88 -11.85
C VAL A 29 10.58 1.16 -11.83
N GLU A 30 11.64 1.86 -11.42
CA GLU A 30 12.99 1.30 -11.33
C GLU A 30 13.07 0.18 -10.30
N LEU A 31 12.45 0.35 -9.12
CA LEU A 31 12.41 -0.68 -8.10
C LEU A 31 11.66 -1.94 -8.56
N CYS A 32 10.51 -1.79 -9.23
CA CYS A 32 9.84 -2.96 -9.81
C CYS A 32 10.72 -3.66 -10.84
N ARG A 33 11.40 -2.90 -11.72
CA ARG A 33 12.32 -3.47 -12.71
C ARG A 33 13.45 -4.23 -12.05
N ALA A 34 14.04 -3.66 -11.01
CA ALA A 34 15.10 -4.27 -10.22
C ALA A 34 14.65 -5.61 -9.59
N LEU A 35 13.35 -5.75 -9.28
CA LEU A 35 12.72 -6.97 -8.78
C LEU A 35 12.21 -7.89 -9.91
N ASN A 36 12.77 -7.79 -11.12
CA ASN A 36 12.35 -8.54 -12.32
C ASN A 36 10.84 -8.45 -12.58
N SER A 37 10.28 -7.26 -12.38
CA SER A 37 8.84 -6.99 -12.41
C SER A 37 8.56 -5.66 -13.11
N THR A 38 7.29 -5.35 -13.34
CA THR A 38 6.84 -4.04 -13.81
C THR A 38 5.94 -3.39 -12.77
N LEU A 39 5.62 -2.09 -12.89
CA LEU A 39 4.47 -1.56 -12.17
C LEU A 39 3.22 -2.36 -12.55
N ALA A 40 2.42 -2.74 -11.57
CA ALA A 40 1.16 -3.41 -11.82
C ALA A 40 0.18 -2.46 -12.52
N THR A 41 -0.61 -3.01 -13.43
CA THR A 41 -1.79 -2.32 -13.99
C THR A 41 -2.96 -2.39 -13.00
N LEU A 42 -3.99 -1.56 -13.22
CA LEU A 42 -5.22 -1.65 -12.43
C LEU A 42 -5.93 -3.00 -12.60
N GLU A 43 -5.87 -3.59 -13.80
CA GLU A 43 -6.47 -4.89 -14.08
C GLU A 43 -5.77 -6.00 -13.32
N GLN A 44 -4.43 -6.04 -13.36
CA GLN A 44 -3.63 -6.99 -12.59
C GLN A 44 -3.87 -6.83 -11.08
N LEU A 45 -3.92 -5.60 -10.58
CA LEU A 45 -4.24 -5.35 -9.17
C LEU A 45 -5.68 -5.77 -8.82
N GLY A 46 -6.63 -5.58 -9.74
CA GLY A 46 -8.01 -6.08 -9.63
C GLY A 46 -8.03 -7.58 -9.44
N ARG A 47 -7.32 -8.31 -10.29
CA ARG A 47 -7.19 -9.77 -10.17
C ARG A 47 -6.53 -10.19 -8.86
N ALA A 48 -5.47 -9.50 -8.44
CA ALA A 48 -4.82 -9.77 -7.16
C ALA A 48 -5.77 -9.53 -5.96
N HIS A 49 -6.58 -8.47 -6.02
CA HIS A 49 -7.58 -8.15 -5.00
C HIS A 49 -8.65 -9.24 -4.86
N GLU A 50 -9.15 -9.78 -5.98
CA GLU A 50 -10.06 -10.95 -5.99
C GLU A 50 -9.44 -12.19 -5.32
N LEU A 51 -8.12 -12.34 -5.41
CA LEU A 51 -7.35 -13.43 -4.80
C LEU A 51 -7.02 -13.18 -3.33
N GLY A 52 -7.49 -12.08 -2.73
CA GLY A 52 -7.28 -11.76 -1.32
C GLY A 52 -6.20 -10.73 -1.05
N PHE A 53 -5.67 -10.04 -2.08
CA PHE A 53 -4.66 -9.01 -1.88
C PHE A 53 -5.25 -7.71 -1.34
N GLU A 54 -4.90 -7.38 -0.10
CA GLU A 54 -5.17 -6.08 0.51
C GLU A 54 -3.94 -5.54 1.23
N THR A 55 -3.82 -4.22 1.31
CA THR A 55 -2.84 -3.54 2.14
C THR A 55 -3.49 -2.35 2.83
N CYS A 56 -2.78 -1.70 3.73
CA CYS A 56 -3.13 -0.38 4.22
C CYS A 56 -2.10 0.69 3.81
N ARG A 57 -1.53 0.52 2.61
CA ARG A 57 -0.51 1.40 2.06
C ARG A 57 -0.91 1.96 0.71
N TYR A 58 -0.68 3.26 0.50
CA TYR A 58 -0.76 3.85 -0.82
C TYR A 58 0.47 3.47 -1.63
N GLY A 59 0.26 2.99 -2.84
CA GLY A 59 1.34 2.60 -3.73
C GLY A 59 1.05 2.94 -5.19
N PHE A 60 2.12 3.15 -5.94
CA PHE A 60 2.04 3.40 -7.38
C PHE A 60 1.59 2.14 -8.13
N VAL A 61 0.70 2.36 -9.10
CA VAL A 61 0.38 1.45 -10.22
C VAL A 61 0.49 2.26 -11.51
N VAL A 62 0.30 1.63 -12.68
CA VAL A 62 0.25 2.35 -13.95
C VAL A 62 -0.83 3.45 -13.91
N GLY A 63 -0.39 4.69 -14.08
CA GLY A 63 -1.22 5.90 -14.13
C GLY A 63 -1.85 6.37 -12.82
N ASN A 64 -1.83 5.57 -11.74
CA ASN A 64 -2.58 5.88 -10.51
C ASN A 64 -1.75 5.64 -9.25
N ILE A 65 -2.29 6.08 -8.11
CA ILE A 65 -1.83 5.74 -6.76
C ILE A 65 -3.03 5.15 -6.05
N VAL A 66 -2.89 3.95 -5.50
CA VAL A 66 -4.02 3.15 -5.05
C VAL A 66 -3.75 2.47 -3.72
N ILE A 67 -4.81 1.99 -3.10
CA ILE A 67 -4.79 1.12 -1.92
C ILE A 67 -5.88 0.05 -2.12
N PRO A 68 -5.50 -1.24 -2.27
CA PRO A 68 -6.46 -2.34 -2.36
C PRO A 68 -6.95 -2.69 -0.95
N ARG A 69 -8.27 -2.61 -0.70
CA ARG A 69 -8.91 -2.92 0.59
C ARG A 69 -9.98 -3.98 0.43
N ILE A 70 -9.93 -5.05 1.20
CA ILE A 70 -11.01 -6.04 1.25
C ILE A 70 -11.87 -5.77 2.47
N ASN A 71 -11.22 -5.66 3.63
CA ASN A 71 -11.90 -5.38 4.89
C ASN A 71 -11.95 -3.87 5.16
N PRO A 72 -13.08 -3.30 5.61
CA PRO A 72 -13.13 -1.90 5.99
C PRO A 72 -12.26 -1.66 7.23
N TYR A 73 -11.42 -0.62 7.20
CA TYR A 73 -10.66 -0.20 8.37
C TYR A 73 -10.48 1.32 8.37
N HIS A 74 -10.78 1.97 9.49
CA HIS A 74 -10.91 3.44 9.56
C HIS A 74 -9.60 4.18 9.28
N LEU A 75 -8.44 3.58 9.55
CA LEU A 75 -7.12 4.15 9.24
C LEU A 75 -6.68 3.90 7.78
N CYS A 76 -7.42 3.09 7.03
CA CYS A 76 -7.03 2.62 5.70
C CYS A 76 -8.06 3.06 4.68
N ALA A 77 -7.75 4.14 3.96
CA ALA A 77 -8.67 4.78 3.04
C ALA A 77 -10.05 5.05 3.66
N ALA A 78 -10.11 5.47 4.93
CA ALA A 78 -11.35 5.86 5.61
C ALA A 78 -12.52 4.85 5.47
N ASN A 79 -12.26 3.56 5.74
CA ASN A 79 -13.21 2.45 5.59
C ASN A 79 -13.62 2.08 4.15
N HIS A 80 -13.05 2.69 3.11
CA HIS A 80 -13.32 2.26 1.75
C HIS A 80 -12.85 0.82 1.48
N THR A 81 -13.61 0.09 0.68
CA THR A 81 -13.27 -1.23 0.14
C THR A 81 -13.09 -1.17 -1.39
N GLY A 82 -12.51 -2.22 -1.97
CA GLY A 82 -12.11 -2.26 -3.38
C GLY A 82 -10.75 -1.60 -3.61
N ILE A 83 -10.48 -1.20 -4.86
CA ILE A 83 -9.28 -0.46 -5.24
C ILE A 83 -9.56 1.03 -5.12
N TYR A 84 -9.22 1.61 -3.97
CA TYR A 84 -9.39 3.04 -3.75
C TYR A 84 -8.26 3.80 -4.45
N LYS A 85 -8.64 4.76 -5.31
CA LYS A 85 -7.72 5.64 -6.05
C LYS A 85 -7.55 6.95 -5.30
N LEU A 86 -6.31 7.34 -5.06
CA LEU A 86 -5.99 8.62 -4.44
C LEU A 86 -6.20 9.75 -5.46
N ALA A 87 -7.09 10.69 -5.14
CA ALA A 87 -7.45 11.79 -6.04
C ALA A 87 -6.52 13.02 -5.96
N THR A 88 -5.84 13.21 -4.83
CA THR A 88 -4.99 14.39 -4.56
C THR A 88 -3.60 13.97 -4.12
N ASN A 89 -2.64 14.91 -4.09
CA ASN A 89 -1.25 14.63 -3.74
C ASN A 89 -0.58 13.56 -4.64
N THR A 90 -0.91 13.58 -5.93
CA THR A 90 -0.42 12.58 -6.90
C THR A 90 1.06 12.73 -7.26
N THR A 91 1.67 13.83 -6.79
CA THR A 91 3.11 14.12 -6.86
C THR A 91 3.86 13.73 -5.57
N GLY A 92 3.15 13.21 -4.57
CA GLY A 92 3.73 12.75 -3.31
C GLY A 92 4.63 11.53 -3.49
N ARG A 93 5.27 11.14 -2.39
CA ARG A 93 6.04 9.91 -2.31
C ARG A 93 5.17 8.81 -1.71
N TYR A 94 5.30 7.59 -2.19
CA TYR A 94 4.47 6.44 -1.82
C TYR A 94 5.28 5.15 -1.88
N ASP A 95 4.59 4.01 -1.73
CA ASP A 95 5.15 2.68 -1.98
C ASP A 95 4.90 2.27 -3.45
N ALA A 96 5.15 1.01 -3.82
CA ALA A 96 4.86 0.51 -5.17
C ALA A 96 4.08 -0.81 -5.13
N TYR A 97 3.27 -1.02 -6.16
CA TYR A 97 2.71 -2.33 -6.50
C TYR A 97 3.38 -2.82 -7.78
N CYS A 98 4.11 -3.92 -7.66
CA CYS A 98 4.84 -4.53 -8.75
C CYS A 98 4.11 -5.80 -9.22
N TYR A 99 4.31 -6.16 -10.49
CA TYR A 99 3.76 -7.36 -11.11
C TYR A 99 4.88 -8.18 -11.74
N ASN A 100 4.99 -9.44 -11.31
CA ASN A 100 5.89 -10.42 -11.89
C ASN A 100 5.13 -11.31 -12.87
N GLU A 101 5.39 -11.15 -14.16
CA GLU A 101 4.71 -11.89 -15.24
C GLU A 101 5.00 -13.40 -15.23
N THR A 102 6.13 -13.81 -14.67
CA THR A 102 6.49 -15.24 -14.59
C THR A 102 5.77 -15.97 -13.44
N GLU A 103 5.15 -15.23 -12.53
CA GLU A 103 4.40 -15.78 -11.40
C GLU A 103 2.94 -16.03 -11.77
N THR A 104 2.64 -17.28 -12.12
CA THR A 104 1.31 -17.70 -12.61
C THR A 104 0.40 -18.23 -11.51
N ARG A 105 0.89 -18.41 -10.28
CA ARG A 105 0.10 -18.95 -9.17
C ARG A 105 -0.79 -17.89 -8.55
N GLU A 106 -1.89 -18.36 -7.95
CA GLU A 106 -2.86 -17.49 -7.29
C GLU A 106 -2.23 -16.75 -6.10
N LYS A 107 -1.42 -17.44 -5.29
CA LYS A 107 -0.69 -16.85 -4.18
C LYS A 107 0.64 -17.57 -3.96
N THR A 108 1.68 -16.78 -3.75
CA THR A 108 3.06 -17.25 -3.56
C THR A 108 3.73 -16.38 -2.50
N CYS A 109 4.38 -16.99 -1.50
CA CYS A 109 5.07 -16.28 -0.42
C CYS A 109 6.58 -16.59 -0.37
N GLU A 110 7.10 -17.35 -1.33
CA GLU A 110 8.51 -17.70 -1.43
C GLU A 110 9.38 -16.44 -1.53
N PRO A 111 10.54 -16.38 -0.88
CA PRO A 111 11.29 -15.14 -0.80
C PRO A 111 11.83 -14.69 -2.15
N ILE A 112 11.82 -13.37 -2.37
CA ILE A 112 12.67 -12.74 -3.37
C ILE A 112 14.08 -12.70 -2.80
N GLN A 113 14.97 -13.45 -3.45
CA GLN A 113 16.34 -13.61 -2.96
C GLN A 113 17.29 -12.60 -3.58
N ARG A 114 16.98 -12.05 -4.76
CA ARG A 114 17.89 -11.17 -5.49
C ARG A 114 17.15 -10.01 -6.11
N LEU A 115 17.90 -8.94 -6.31
CA LEU A 115 17.46 -7.73 -6.98
C LEU A 115 18.58 -7.29 -7.92
N ASP A 116 18.24 -6.85 -9.12
CA ASP A 116 19.18 -6.21 -10.04
C ASP A 116 19.56 -4.84 -9.47
N ASP A 117 20.80 -4.74 -9.02
CA ASP A 117 21.31 -3.66 -8.22
C ASP A 117 21.97 -2.55 -9.06
N SER A 118 22.00 -2.72 -10.38
CA SER A 118 22.64 -1.82 -11.35
C SER A 118 22.13 -0.38 -11.30
N PHE A 119 20.94 -0.16 -10.74
CA PHE A 119 20.31 1.15 -10.60
C PHE A 119 20.61 1.86 -9.28
N PHE A 120 21.24 1.18 -8.31
CA PHE A 120 21.45 1.72 -6.98
C PHE A 120 22.90 2.15 -6.76
N SER A 121 23.09 3.33 -6.18
CA SER A 121 24.43 3.88 -5.97
C SER A 121 25.27 3.13 -4.93
N ASN A 122 24.64 2.39 -4.02
CA ASN A 122 25.27 1.62 -2.94
C ASN A 122 24.56 0.26 -2.76
N PRO A 123 24.86 -0.73 -3.61
CA PRO A 123 24.13 -2.01 -3.61
C PRO A 123 24.43 -2.90 -2.40
N ASP A 124 25.64 -2.82 -1.83
CA ASP A 124 26.08 -3.62 -0.68
C ASP A 124 25.29 -3.34 0.63
N GLU A 125 24.54 -2.24 0.66
CA GLU A 125 23.71 -1.85 1.80
C GLU A 125 22.22 -2.19 1.60
N ILE A 126 21.86 -2.81 0.48
CA ILE A 126 20.47 -3.15 0.18
C ILE A 126 20.10 -4.46 0.88
N VAL A 127 19.01 -4.41 1.65
CA VAL A 127 18.40 -5.58 2.29
C VAL A 127 16.97 -5.72 1.81
N ILE A 128 16.61 -6.92 1.37
CA ILE A 128 15.25 -7.33 1.03
C ILE A 128 14.69 -8.08 2.23
N ASP A 129 13.63 -7.54 2.84
CA ASP A 129 12.87 -8.18 3.91
C ASP A 129 11.58 -8.77 3.33
N ASN A 130 11.46 -10.09 3.38
CA ASN A 130 10.35 -10.82 2.78
C ASN A 130 9.24 -11.07 3.79
N ALA A 131 8.02 -11.28 3.30
CA ALA A 131 6.85 -11.59 4.13
C ALA A 131 7.01 -12.82 5.04
N ASP A 132 7.89 -13.77 4.70
CA ASP A 132 8.20 -14.95 5.54
C ASP A 132 9.23 -14.66 6.66
N GLY A 133 9.71 -13.42 6.74
CA GLY A 133 10.73 -12.96 7.69
C GLY A 133 12.17 -13.25 7.25
N SER A 134 12.38 -13.83 6.07
CA SER A 134 13.72 -14.05 5.53
C SER A 134 14.29 -12.78 4.91
N ARG A 135 15.57 -12.52 5.18
CA ARG A 135 16.28 -11.31 4.74
C ARG A 135 17.42 -11.68 3.80
N TYR A 136 17.55 -10.96 2.69
CA TYR A 136 18.59 -11.17 1.67
C TYR A 136 19.28 -9.87 1.32
N ASN A 137 20.57 -9.92 1.03
CA ASN A 137 21.28 -8.80 0.40
C ASN A 137 20.94 -8.76 -1.10
N ALA A 138 21.29 -7.66 -1.80
CA ALA A 138 21.05 -7.54 -3.23
C ALA A 138 21.67 -8.68 -4.07
N ASP A 139 22.86 -9.15 -3.70
CA ASP A 139 23.58 -10.27 -4.36
C ASP A 139 22.93 -11.66 -4.13
N GLY A 140 21.95 -11.72 -3.24
CA GLY A 140 21.21 -12.91 -2.82
C GLY A 140 21.91 -13.82 -1.83
N THR A 141 22.97 -13.34 -1.19
CA THR A 141 23.40 -13.90 0.07
C THR A 141 22.35 -13.63 1.15
N ARG A 142 22.17 -14.58 2.07
CA ARG A 142 21.29 -14.38 3.22
C ARG A 142 21.86 -13.26 4.07
N HIS A 143 21.01 -12.30 4.41
CA HIS A 143 21.37 -11.23 5.33
C HIS A 143 21.29 -11.77 6.75
N SER A 144 22.41 -12.30 7.24
CA SER A 144 22.56 -12.66 8.65
C SER A 144 22.61 -11.38 9.46
N GLY A 145 21.48 -11.00 10.07
CA GLY A 145 21.54 -10.09 11.19
C GLY A 145 22.41 -10.75 12.25
N GLU A 146 23.53 -10.13 12.61
CA GLU A 146 24.18 -10.44 13.86
C GLU A 146 23.15 -10.25 14.98
N SER A 147 22.46 -11.33 15.34
CA SER A 147 22.09 -11.52 16.73
C SER A 147 23.40 -11.84 17.43
N SER A 148 24.20 -10.81 17.69
CA SER A 148 25.39 -10.88 18.55
C SER A 148 24.92 -11.18 19.97
N THR A 149 24.53 -12.42 20.20
CA THR A 149 24.94 -13.12 21.41
C THR A 149 26.19 -13.89 21.01
N SER A 150 27.30 -13.17 20.84
CA SER A 150 28.61 -13.77 21.04
C SER A 150 28.63 -14.25 22.48
N GLY A 151 28.22 -15.51 22.69
CA GLY A 151 28.55 -16.22 23.90
C GLY A 151 30.07 -16.37 23.88
N ALA A 152 30.75 -15.39 24.47
CA ALA A 152 32.15 -15.50 24.78
C ALA A 152 32.28 -16.66 25.77
N ASP A 153 32.88 -17.72 25.28
CA ASP A 153 33.68 -18.68 25.99
C ASP A 153 34.56 -17.97 27.04
N ASP A 154 34.18 -18.06 28.31
CA ASP A 154 34.98 -17.62 29.46
C ASP A 154 35.26 -18.82 30.37
N GLU A 155 36.44 -19.42 30.19
CA GLU A 155 37.09 -20.23 31.22
C GLU A 155 37.76 -19.27 32.22
N ASN A 156 37.09 -18.94 33.33
CA ASN A 156 37.78 -18.30 34.46
C ASN A 156 37.19 -18.67 35.82
N VAL A 157 38.10 -18.87 36.76
CA VAL A 157 37.94 -19.45 38.09
C VAL A 157 37.60 -18.40 39.17
N GLY A 158 36.55 -18.69 39.96
CA GLY A 158 36.40 -18.46 41.41
C GLY A 158 36.60 -17.07 42.04
N SER A 159 35.52 -16.49 42.59
CA SER A 159 35.25 -16.34 44.05
C SER A 159 34.38 -15.13 44.41
N GLY A 160 33.26 -15.38 45.09
CA GLY A 160 32.68 -14.62 46.20
C GLY A 160 32.15 -13.19 45.97
N SER A 161 30.83 -12.99 46.14
CA SER A 161 30.24 -12.22 47.26
C SER A 161 28.83 -11.70 46.90
N THR A 162 27.93 -11.84 47.88
CA THR A 162 26.52 -11.49 47.88
C THR A 162 26.27 -9.98 47.78
N HIS A 163 25.32 -9.56 46.94
CA HIS A 163 24.14 -8.83 47.41
C HIS A 163 23.08 -8.75 46.31
N GLU A 164 21.87 -8.70 46.84
CA GLU A 164 20.57 -8.84 46.23
C GLU A 164 20.13 -7.52 45.62
N THR A 165 19.70 -7.52 44.36
CA THR A 165 18.78 -6.50 43.84
C THR A 165 18.00 -7.08 42.67
N THR A 166 16.68 -7.02 42.81
CA THR A 166 15.64 -7.52 41.90
C THR A 166 15.86 -7.11 40.44
N PRO A 167 15.71 -8.01 39.45
CA PRO A 167 15.72 -7.61 38.05
C PRO A 167 14.37 -6.97 37.68
N MET A 168 14.42 -5.71 37.25
CA MET A 168 13.35 -5.12 36.45
C MET A 168 13.31 -5.84 35.11
N ASP A 169 12.13 -6.35 34.78
CA ASP A 169 11.78 -6.96 33.50
C ASP A 169 11.98 -5.95 32.36
N THR A 170 13.09 -6.08 31.63
CA THR A 170 13.34 -5.37 30.38
C THR A 170 13.14 -6.29 29.19
N SER A 171 11.97 -6.94 29.09
CA SER A 171 11.44 -7.35 27.80
C SER A 171 10.76 -6.17 27.10
N ILE A 172 11.55 -5.26 26.52
CA ILE A 172 11.11 -4.52 25.33
C ILE A 172 11.96 -5.01 24.16
N ARG A 173 11.64 -6.23 23.69
CA ARG A 173 11.85 -6.53 22.28
C ARG A 173 10.89 -5.64 21.50
N ARG A 174 11.44 -4.62 20.86
CA ARG A 174 10.75 -3.85 19.83
C ARG A 174 10.61 -4.76 18.61
N SER A 175 9.63 -5.65 18.65
CA SER A 175 9.16 -6.32 17.44
C SER A 175 8.57 -5.23 16.54
N SER A 176 9.21 -4.95 15.42
CA SER A 176 8.58 -4.20 14.33
C SER A 176 7.28 -4.93 13.98
N PRO A 177 6.11 -4.26 13.95
CA PRO A 177 4.89 -4.91 13.52
C PRO A 177 5.04 -5.28 12.05
N SER A 178 4.99 -6.57 11.72
CA SER A 178 4.72 -6.98 10.35
C SER A 178 3.31 -6.48 10.00
N TYR A 179 3.23 -5.64 8.98
CA TYR A 179 2.02 -4.92 8.62
C TYR A 179 0.92 -5.81 8.02
N TYR A 180 1.26 -7.06 7.69
CA TYR A 180 0.34 -8.09 7.23
C TYR A 180 -0.25 -8.83 8.43
N GLY A 181 -1.27 -8.22 9.05
CA GLY A 181 -1.92 -8.75 10.24
C GLY A 181 -2.80 -9.97 9.95
N SER A 182 -2.57 -11.06 10.69
CA SER A 182 -3.51 -12.16 10.86
C SER A 182 -4.76 -11.66 11.61
N ALA A 183 -5.95 -12.06 11.15
CA ALA A 183 -7.23 -11.68 11.76
C ALA A 183 -7.30 -12.10 13.23
N THR A 184 -7.52 -11.14 14.13
CA THR A 184 -7.80 -11.41 15.55
C THR A 184 -9.31 -11.58 15.77
N PRO A 185 -9.75 -12.49 16.66
CA PRO A 185 -11.17 -12.63 16.97
C PRO A 185 -11.64 -11.51 17.91
N VAL A 186 -12.85 -11.01 17.66
CA VAL A 186 -13.52 -9.98 18.46
C VAL A 186 -13.70 -10.45 19.90
N SER A 187 -13.02 -9.79 20.83
CA SER A 187 -13.28 -9.94 22.27
C SER A 187 -14.20 -8.80 22.72
N GLN A 188 -15.39 -9.18 23.18
CA GLN A 188 -16.41 -8.30 23.76
C GLN A 188 -15.91 -7.68 25.06
N LEU A 189 -16.08 -6.36 25.22
CA LEU A 189 -16.03 -5.64 26.50
C LEU A 189 -17.02 -4.45 26.45
N PRO A 190 -17.46 -3.92 27.61
CA PRO A 190 -18.87 -3.92 28.00
C PRO A 190 -19.60 -2.57 27.84
N ASP A 191 -20.92 -2.66 27.92
CA ASP A 191 -21.86 -1.54 27.95
C ASP A 191 -21.59 -0.58 29.12
N HIS A 192 -21.37 0.69 28.79
CA HIS A 192 -21.48 1.79 29.74
C HIS A 192 -22.71 2.63 29.38
N SER A 193 -23.79 2.32 30.09
CA SER A 193 -25.00 3.14 30.17
C SER A 193 -24.68 4.43 30.90
N SER A 194 -25.02 5.57 30.30
CA SER A 194 -25.20 6.85 30.99
C SER A 194 -26.24 7.66 30.22
N GLY A 195 -27.44 7.68 30.76
CA GLY A 195 -28.56 8.46 30.26
C GLY A 195 -28.52 9.92 30.73
N GLY A 196 -29.24 10.76 30.00
CA GLY A 196 -29.77 12.04 30.50
C GLY A 196 -29.69 13.18 29.49
N GLY A 197 -30.85 13.59 28.96
CA GLY A 197 -31.07 14.97 28.52
C GLY A 197 -31.64 15.12 27.11
N GLU A 198 -32.94 14.87 26.95
CA GLU A 198 -33.73 15.41 25.85
C GLU A 198 -33.69 16.94 25.88
N LYS A 199 -33.48 17.59 24.73
CA LYS A 199 -34.00 18.93 24.46
C LYS A 199 -34.17 19.15 22.96
N GLU A 200 -35.36 19.64 22.65
CA GLU A 200 -36.03 19.68 21.36
C GLU A 200 -35.43 20.68 20.36
N ILE A 201 -35.74 20.39 19.10
CA ILE A 201 -35.53 21.19 17.90
C ILE A 201 -36.47 22.41 17.91
N PRO A 202 -35.98 23.62 17.58
CA PRO A 202 -36.85 24.65 17.02
C PRO A 202 -36.74 24.67 15.49
N ARG A 203 -37.79 24.22 14.82
CA ARG A 203 -38.09 24.62 13.44
C ARG A 203 -38.49 26.10 13.45
N LYS A 204 -38.01 26.87 12.50
CA LYS A 204 -38.56 28.18 12.19
C LYS A 204 -38.99 28.20 10.74
N ASP A 205 -40.30 28.10 10.55
CA ASP A 205 -41.03 28.49 9.35
C ASP A 205 -40.86 29.99 9.12
N SER A 206 -40.75 30.36 7.86
CA SER A 206 -41.15 31.69 7.37
C SER A 206 -41.69 31.47 5.97
N ASP A 207 -43.01 31.41 5.90
CA ASP A 207 -43.81 31.50 4.69
C ASP A 207 -43.58 32.85 4.02
N ASP A 208 -43.34 32.84 2.70
CA ASP A 208 -43.83 33.87 1.80
C ASP A 208 -44.26 33.16 0.50
N GLU A 209 -45.57 33.04 0.36
CA GLU A 209 -46.25 32.49 -0.80
C GLU A 209 -46.72 33.64 -1.70
N VAL A 210 -46.30 33.66 -2.97
CA VAL A 210 -47.13 34.14 -4.09
C VAL A 210 -46.95 33.19 -5.27
N SER A 211 -47.91 32.26 -5.35
CA SER A 211 -48.59 31.59 -6.47
C SER A 211 -48.25 31.84 -7.98
N PRO A 212 -48.72 30.93 -8.89
CA PRO A 212 -47.96 30.41 -10.03
C PRO A 212 -48.49 30.82 -11.42
N VAL A 213 -47.69 30.56 -12.48
CA VAL A 213 -48.21 30.41 -13.86
C VAL A 213 -47.66 29.13 -14.48
N SER A 214 -48.59 28.33 -15.00
CA SER A 214 -48.45 26.97 -15.57
C SER A 214 -47.66 26.90 -16.90
N PRO A 215 -47.27 25.69 -17.33
CA PRO A 215 -46.55 25.44 -18.59
C PRO A 215 -47.47 24.93 -19.72
N ASP A 216 -47.14 25.33 -20.95
CA ASP A 216 -47.57 24.73 -22.22
C ASP A 216 -46.67 25.39 -23.31
N ASN A 217 -46.25 24.80 -24.42
CA ASN A 217 -46.14 23.45 -24.95
C ASN A 217 -45.46 23.64 -26.33
N PHE A 218 -44.73 22.64 -26.83
CA PHE A 218 -44.29 22.45 -28.23
C PHE A 218 -43.46 23.55 -28.95
N LEU A 219 -42.30 23.16 -29.49
CA LEU A 219 -42.18 22.84 -30.92
C LEU A 219 -40.76 22.33 -31.26
N VAL A 220 -40.76 21.21 -31.99
CA VAL A 220 -39.64 20.69 -32.78
C VAL A 220 -39.31 21.69 -33.87
N THR A 221 -38.02 21.94 -34.08
CA THR A 221 -37.50 22.42 -35.37
C THR A 221 -36.18 21.72 -35.67
N THR A 222 -36.16 21.14 -36.86
CA THR A 222 -35.03 20.54 -37.57
C THR A 222 -34.08 21.60 -38.14
N ASP A 223 -32.96 21.09 -38.65
CA ASP A 223 -32.00 21.74 -39.58
C ASP A 223 -31.00 22.69 -38.89
N ASP A 224 -29.69 22.67 -39.13
CA ASP A 224 -28.99 22.51 -40.41
C ASP A 224 -27.49 22.22 -40.15
N TYR A 225 -26.89 21.33 -40.95
CA TYR A 225 -25.43 21.13 -41.06
C TYR A 225 -24.80 22.32 -41.81
N PRO A 226 -23.48 22.53 -41.70
CA PRO A 226 -22.73 22.46 -42.95
C PRO A 226 -21.45 21.62 -42.85
N GLU A 227 -21.25 20.83 -43.90
CA GLU A 227 -19.98 20.28 -44.36
C GLU A 227 -18.93 21.38 -44.60
N SER A 228 -17.67 21.04 -44.32
CA SER A 228 -16.53 21.58 -45.07
C SER A 228 -15.59 20.43 -45.41
N ASP A 229 -15.58 20.10 -46.70
CA ASP A 229 -14.76 19.11 -47.39
C ASP A 229 -13.36 19.65 -47.76
N GLY A 230 -12.40 18.73 -47.95
CA GLY A 230 -11.15 18.82 -48.73
C GLY A 230 -10.07 19.79 -48.23
N GLY A 231 -8.86 19.40 -47.82
CA GLY A 231 -7.95 18.40 -48.40
C GLY A 231 -6.78 19.13 -49.09
N GLN A 232 -5.53 18.88 -48.68
CA GLN A 232 -4.36 18.57 -49.54
C GLN A 232 -3.05 18.49 -48.72
N TYR A 233 -2.47 17.30 -48.67
CA TYR A 233 -1.02 17.10 -48.48
C TYR A 233 -0.33 17.14 -49.84
N PRO A 234 0.94 17.54 -49.91
CA PRO A 234 1.84 16.99 -50.92
C PRO A 234 3.00 16.24 -50.25
N ALA A 235 3.20 15.01 -50.70
CA ALA A 235 4.48 14.34 -50.67
C ALA A 235 5.08 14.43 -52.09
N SER A 236 6.37 14.74 -52.22
CA SER A 236 7.24 14.19 -53.26
C SER A 236 8.72 14.41 -52.94
N THR A 237 9.38 13.27 -52.90
CA THR A 237 10.79 12.85 -52.98
C THR A 237 11.75 13.70 -53.83
N SER A 238 12.99 13.87 -53.35
CA SER A 238 14.26 13.50 -54.01
C SER A 238 15.43 13.67 -53.04
#